data_AF-A0A9P0D7F4-F1
#
_entry.id   AF-A0A9P0D7F4-F1
#
_cell.length_a   1.000
_cell.length_b   1.000
_cell.length_c   1.000
_cell.angle_alpha   90.00
_cell.angle_beta   90.00
_cell.angle_gamma   90.00
#
_symmetry.space_group_name_H-M   'P 1'
#
loop_
_entity.id
_entity.type
_entity.pdbx_description
1 polymer ?
#
loop_
_entity_poly.entity_id
_entity_poly.type
_entity_poly.pdbx_seq_one_letter_code
_entity_poly.pdbx_strand_id
1 'polypeptide(L)'
;MHMDSNLKEENDLTDLEENDCIEKVALYLRKTILNINKFKFKSKIKVEDLINSEYSIPEKLERFYKVFIAGKYIHRRNGVNCDRLANSMASDAIFCVNSGTVILSKLITYNTIKSLTNSRKGIIILNRFGHCCNYNTLVEEFETEATIASVDSSQISPPDIIRSPLLCTAVEFDNFDRFVDTLNGKETLHDTVGIIYQNVNNNVQEELNVDNASNNSEETLPGP
;
A
#
# COMPACT_ATOMS: atom_id res chain seq x y z
N MET A 1 57.54 16.58 -27.92
CA MET A 1 56.20 17.19 -28.04
C MET A 1 55.20 16.33 -28.83
N HIS A 2 55.51 15.07 -29.17
CA HIS A 2 54.63 14.19 -29.97
C HIS A 2 53.95 13.05 -29.19
N MET A 3 54.17 12.92 -27.88
CA MET A 3 53.51 11.86 -27.09
C MET A 3 52.17 12.29 -26.48
N ASP A 4 51.93 13.60 -26.30
CA ASP A 4 50.71 14.10 -25.65
C ASP A 4 49.47 14.09 -26.56
N SER A 5 49.64 13.98 -27.88
CA SER A 5 48.51 13.91 -28.83
C SER A 5 47.91 12.51 -28.93
N ASN A 6 48.73 11.46 -28.94
CA ASN A 6 48.25 10.07 -28.98
C ASN A 6 47.50 9.68 -27.70
N LEU A 7 47.98 10.13 -26.53
CA LEU A 7 47.31 9.87 -25.25
C LEU A 7 45.96 10.57 -25.12
N LYS A 8 45.73 11.68 -25.85
CA LYS A 8 44.43 12.35 -25.89
C LYS A 8 43.45 11.66 -26.82
N GLU A 9 43.90 11.28 -28.02
CA GLU A 9 43.06 10.56 -28.98
C GLU A 9 42.63 9.17 -28.49
N GLU A 10 43.50 8.46 -27.76
CA GLU A 10 43.18 7.14 -27.19
C GLU A 10 42.17 7.25 -26.03
N ASN A 11 42.27 8.28 -25.20
CA ASN A 11 41.29 8.58 -24.14
C ASN A 11 39.94 9.04 -24.71
N ASP A 12 39.95 9.87 -25.75
CA ASP A 12 38.71 10.34 -26.41
C ASP A 12 37.96 9.17 -27.09
N LEU A 13 38.70 8.18 -27.63
CA LEU A 13 38.10 6.98 -28.22
C LEU A 13 37.50 6.05 -27.16
N THR A 14 38.20 5.83 -26.05
CA THR A 14 37.64 5.03 -24.92
C THR A 14 36.42 5.68 -24.31
N ASP A 15 36.42 7.01 -24.16
CA ASP A 15 35.27 7.75 -23.64
C ASP A 15 34.06 7.63 -24.56
N LEU A 16 34.27 7.64 -25.88
CA LEU A 16 33.20 7.42 -26.86
C LEU A 16 32.59 6.01 -26.76
N GLU A 17 33.43 4.98 -26.60
CA GLU A 17 33.01 3.58 -26.45
C GLU A 17 32.26 3.35 -25.13
N GLU A 18 32.72 3.96 -24.03
CA GLU A 18 32.05 3.89 -22.74
C GLU A 18 30.67 4.55 -22.77
N ASN A 19 30.55 5.72 -23.41
CA ASN A 19 29.27 6.42 -23.57
C ASN A 19 28.28 5.60 -24.41
N ASP A 20 28.71 5.02 -25.52
CA ASP A 20 27.88 4.16 -26.37
C ASP A 20 27.40 2.90 -25.62
N CYS A 21 28.25 2.34 -24.76
CA CYS A 21 27.88 1.23 -23.88
C CYS A 21 26.78 1.63 -22.88
N ILE A 22 26.93 2.78 -22.23
CA ILE A 22 25.94 3.31 -21.28
C ILE A 22 24.59 3.55 -21.97
N GLU A 23 24.59 4.18 -23.13
CA GLU A 23 23.37 4.45 -23.90
C GLU A 23 22.67 3.16 -24.32
N LYS A 24 23.41 2.17 -24.81
CA LYS A 24 22.86 0.86 -25.18
C LYS A 24 22.20 0.16 -23.99
N VAL A 25 22.85 0.17 -22.83
CA VAL A 25 22.29 -0.42 -21.61
C VAL A 25 21.04 0.34 -21.16
N ALA A 26 21.08 1.67 -21.17
CA ALA A 26 19.94 2.51 -20.79
C ALA A 26 18.73 2.28 -21.70
N LEU A 27 18.92 2.26 -23.02
CA LEU A 27 17.86 1.98 -24.00
C LEU A 27 17.30 0.57 -23.85
N TYR A 28 18.16 -0.41 -23.57
CA TYR A 28 17.74 -1.78 -23.34
C TYR A 28 16.88 -1.93 -22.08
N LEU A 29 17.29 -1.32 -20.97
CA LEU A 29 16.51 -1.32 -19.72
C LEU A 29 15.21 -0.55 -19.90
N ARG A 30 15.24 0.60 -20.58
CA ARG A 30 14.05 1.39 -20.90
C ARG A 30 13.04 0.58 -21.71
N LYS A 31 13.49 -0.16 -22.73
CA LYS A 31 12.64 -1.06 -23.52
C LYS A 31 12.05 -2.18 -22.66
N THR A 32 12.86 -2.74 -21.76
CA THR A 32 12.41 -3.77 -20.81
C THR A 32 11.30 -3.23 -19.90
N ILE A 33 11.43 -2.00 -19.41
CA ILE A 33 10.43 -1.34 -18.56
C ILE A 33 9.13 -1.05 -19.31
N LEU A 34 9.22 -0.55 -20.55
CA LEU A 34 8.02 -0.26 -21.34
C LEU A 34 7.19 -1.51 -21.67
N ASN A 35 7.84 -2.67 -21.75
CA ASN A 35 7.21 -3.94 -22.09
C ASN A 35 6.74 -4.74 -20.86
N ILE A 36 6.71 -4.13 -19.67
CA ILE A 36 6.23 -4.78 -18.45
C ILE A 36 4.74 -5.07 -18.56
N ASN A 37 4.33 -6.25 -18.07
CA ASN A 37 2.93 -6.57 -17.86
C ASN A 37 2.37 -5.71 -16.74
N LYS A 38 1.46 -4.80 -17.10
CA LYS A 38 0.74 -3.93 -16.16
C LYS A 38 -0.59 -4.58 -15.82
N PHE A 39 -0.85 -4.76 -14.54
CA PHE A 39 -2.14 -5.17 -14.01
C PHE A 39 -2.80 -3.90 -13.47
N LYS A 40 -3.93 -3.49 -14.06
CA LYS A 40 -4.73 -2.44 -13.45
C LYS A 40 -5.44 -3.01 -12.23
N PHE A 41 -5.43 -2.29 -11.12
CA PHE A 41 -6.26 -2.65 -9.98
C PHE A 41 -7.74 -2.71 -10.38
N LYS A 42 -8.49 -3.59 -9.74
CA LYS A 42 -9.94 -3.65 -9.89
C LYS A 42 -10.53 -2.36 -9.30
N SER A 43 -11.75 -2.01 -9.71
CA SER A 43 -12.45 -0.79 -9.27
C SER A 43 -12.63 -0.67 -7.76
N LYS A 44 -12.49 -1.76 -7.00
CA LYS A 44 -12.39 -1.76 -5.54
C LYS A 44 -10.97 -2.19 -5.16
N ILE A 45 -10.23 -1.28 -4.54
CA ILE A 45 -8.86 -1.51 -4.08
C ILE A 45 -8.94 -2.27 -2.76
N LYS A 46 -8.26 -3.42 -2.67
CA LYS A 46 -8.14 -4.16 -1.40
C LYS A 46 -6.91 -3.73 -0.61
N VAL A 47 -6.86 -4.06 0.67
CA VAL A 47 -5.67 -3.79 1.51
C VAL A 47 -4.43 -4.51 0.94
N GLU A 48 -4.61 -5.70 0.36
CA GLU A 48 -3.51 -6.42 -0.30
C GLU A 48 -2.98 -5.66 -1.53
N ASP A 49 -3.82 -4.86 -2.18
CA ASP A 49 -3.45 -4.03 -3.32
C ASP A 49 -2.62 -2.79 -2.92
N LEU A 50 -2.59 -2.42 -1.62
CA LEU A 50 -1.63 -1.41 -1.12
C LEU A 50 -0.21 -1.99 -0.98
N ILE A 51 -0.09 -3.31 -0.82
CA ILE A 51 1.19 -4.03 -0.68
C ILE A 51 1.67 -4.48 -2.06
N ASN A 52 0.75 -4.94 -2.90
CA ASN A 52 1.06 -5.41 -4.25
C ASN A 52 1.21 -4.22 -5.21
N SER A 53 2.18 -4.30 -6.13
CA SER A 53 2.27 -3.33 -7.23
C SER A 53 1.44 -3.74 -8.43
N GLU A 54 1.09 -2.77 -9.28
CA GLU A 54 0.49 -3.00 -10.62
C GLU A 54 1.44 -3.71 -11.60
N TYR A 55 2.64 -4.06 -11.17
CA TYR A 55 3.68 -4.62 -12.03
C TYR A 55 4.56 -5.60 -11.27
N SER A 56 5.20 -6.48 -12.04
CA SER A 56 6.34 -7.27 -11.59
C SER A 56 7.63 -6.64 -12.09
N ILE A 57 8.64 -6.56 -11.22
CA ILE A 57 9.95 -6.01 -11.58
C ILE A 57 10.63 -7.00 -12.54
N PRO A 58 11.08 -6.57 -13.73
CA PRO A 58 11.82 -7.44 -14.64
C PRO A 58 13.15 -7.89 -14.03
N GLU A 59 13.46 -9.19 -14.15
CA GLU A 59 14.70 -9.79 -13.63
C GLU A 59 15.96 -9.05 -14.12
N LYS A 60 15.96 -8.57 -15.36
CA LYS A 60 17.06 -7.80 -15.95
C LYS A 60 17.29 -6.47 -15.25
N LEU A 61 16.20 -5.79 -14.86
CA LEU A 61 16.26 -4.51 -14.15
C LEU A 61 16.71 -4.73 -12.70
N GLU A 62 16.16 -5.75 -12.05
CA GLU A 62 16.57 -6.15 -10.70
C GLU A 62 18.07 -6.50 -10.68
N ARG A 63 18.53 -7.33 -11.62
CA ARG A 63 19.94 -7.70 -11.76
C ARG A 63 20.82 -6.48 -11.98
N PHE A 64 20.39 -5.54 -12.83
CA PHE A 64 21.12 -4.29 -13.04
C PHE A 64 21.32 -3.53 -11.72
N TYR A 65 20.25 -3.28 -10.96
CA TYR A 65 20.36 -2.56 -9.69
C TYR A 65 21.13 -3.31 -8.62
N LYS A 66 21.01 -4.64 -8.54
CA LYS A 66 21.84 -5.45 -7.64
C LYS A 66 23.32 -5.32 -7.94
N VAL A 67 23.69 -5.36 -9.23
CA VAL A 67 25.09 -5.15 -9.65
C VAL A 67 25.53 -3.70 -9.41
N PHE A 68 24.65 -2.72 -9.64
CA PHE A 68 24.94 -1.31 -9.41
C PHE A 68 25.20 -1.01 -7.92
N ILE A 69 24.41 -1.59 -7.01
CA ILE A 69 24.50 -1.35 -5.56
C ILE A 69 25.64 -2.16 -4.93
N ALA A 70 25.73 -3.46 -5.24
CA ALA A 70 26.62 -4.39 -4.53
C ALA A 70 27.88 -4.78 -5.32
N GLY A 71 28.02 -4.32 -6.56
CA GLY A 71 29.13 -4.65 -7.45
C GLY A 71 29.16 -6.13 -7.83
N LYS A 72 30.37 -6.66 -8.00
CA LYS A 72 30.58 -8.06 -8.43
C LYS A 72 30.34 -9.09 -7.31
N TYR A 73 30.30 -8.67 -6.04
CA TYR A 73 30.24 -9.56 -4.87
C TYR A 73 28.89 -10.27 -4.75
N ILE A 74 28.87 -11.60 -4.95
CA ILE A 74 27.64 -12.42 -4.96
C ILE A 74 26.93 -12.39 -3.59
N HIS A 75 27.67 -12.59 -2.49
CA HIS A 75 27.08 -12.61 -1.14
C HIS A 75 26.36 -11.31 -0.79
N ARG A 76 26.92 -10.17 -1.24
CA ARG A 76 26.35 -8.86 -1.01
C ARG A 76 25.12 -8.61 -1.89
N ARG A 77 25.10 -9.17 -3.11
CA ARG A 77 23.97 -9.12 -4.05
C ARG A 77 22.75 -9.89 -3.57
N ASN A 78 22.96 -11.01 -2.89
CA ASN A 78 21.88 -11.86 -2.37
C ASN A 78 21.48 -11.50 -0.92
N GLY A 79 21.96 -10.38 -0.40
CA GLY A 79 21.59 -9.89 0.92
C GLY A 79 20.23 -9.18 0.87
N VAL A 80 19.41 -9.39 1.90
CA VAL A 80 18.07 -8.77 2.05
C VAL A 80 18.10 -7.25 1.86
N ASN A 81 19.15 -6.58 2.33
CA ASN A 81 19.31 -5.14 2.14
C ASN A 81 19.51 -4.74 0.68
N CYS A 82 20.29 -5.53 -0.08
CA CYS A 82 20.52 -5.28 -1.50
C CYS A 82 19.23 -5.50 -2.30
N ASP A 83 18.50 -6.58 -2.01
CA ASP A 83 17.21 -6.86 -2.63
C ASP A 83 16.22 -5.72 -2.40
N ARG A 84 16.10 -5.25 -1.14
CA ARG A 84 15.21 -4.14 -0.79
C ARG A 84 15.58 -2.85 -1.53
N LEU A 85 16.86 -2.46 -1.55
CA LEU A 85 17.30 -1.24 -2.24
C LEU A 85 17.13 -1.37 -3.76
N ALA A 86 17.50 -2.52 -4.34
CA ALA A 86 17.37 -2.77 -5.76
C ALA A 86 15.90 -2.70 -6.20
N ASN A 87 15.00 -3.30 -5.43
CA ASN A 87 13.56 -3.25 -5.71
C ASN A 87 12.99 -1.83 -5.57
N SER A 88 13.44 -1.07 -4.56
CA SER A 88 13.03 0.34 -4.42
C SER A 88 13.50 1.20 -5.60
N MET A 89 14.74 1.03 -6.05
CA MET A 89 15.27 1.80 -7.19
C MET A 89 14.63 1.36 -8.52
N ALA A 90 14.43 0.06 -8.72
CA ALA A 90 13.73 -0.47 -9.88
C ALA A 90 12.30 0.06 -9.96
N SER A 91 11.61 0.13 -8.82
CA SER A 91 10.28 0.70 -8.71
C SER A 91 10.24 2.17 -9.17
N ASP A 92 11.16 3.00 -8.69
CA ASP A 92 11.27 4.41 -9.11
C ASP A 92 11.59 4.55 -10.60
N ALA A 93 12.48 3.72 -11.12
CA ALA A 93 12.81 3.72 -12.55
C ALA A 93 11.59 3.37 -13.42
N ILE A 94 10.81 2.37 -13.00
CA ILE A 94 9.57 1.99 -13.69
C ILE A 94 8.58 3.15 -13.70
N PHE A 95 8.42 3.84 -12.57
CA PHE A 95 7.55 5.00 -12.46
C PHE A 95 7.97 6.15 -13.37
N CYS A 96 9.24 6.55 -13.29
CA CYS A 96 9.79 7.65 -14.07
C CYS A 96 9.71 7.38 -15.59
N VAL A 97 10.05 6.16 -16.02
CA VAL A 97 10.00 5.79 -17.45
C VAL A 97 8.56 5.73 -17.98
N ASN A 98 7.60 5.41 -17.13
CA ASN A 98 6.17 5.41 -17.46
C ASN A 98 5.48 6.77 -17.21
N SER A 99 6.25 7.84 -16.95
CA SER A 99 5.72 9.18 -16.68
C SER A 99 4.69 9.22 -15.55
N GLY A 100 4.86 8.36 -14.53
CA GLY A 100 3.98 8.29 -13.38
C GLY A 100 2.60 7.65 -13.61
N THR A 101 2.40 6.99 -14.76
CA THR A 101 1.13 6.30 -15.08
C THR A 101 0.92 4.96 -14.38
N VAL A 102 1.95 4.45 -13.71
CA VAL A 102 1.96 3.15 -13.03
C VAL A 102 2.06 3.39 -11.54
N ILE A 103 1.29 2.64 -10.77
CA ILE A 103 1.28 2.76 -9.31
C ILE A 103 2.43 1.98 -8.69
N LEU A 104 3.07 2.60 -7.69
CA LEU A 104 4.32 2.15 -7.11
C LEU A 104 4.15 1.05 -6.04
N SER A 105 5.12 0.15 -5.88
CA SER A 105 5.06 -0.91 -4.84
C SER A 105 5.25 -0.41 -3.40
N LYS A 106 5.61 0.86 -3.20
CA LYS A 106 5.96 1.44 -1.89
C LYS A 106 4.95 2.48 -1.38
N LEU A 107 3.70 2.42 -1.83
CA LEU A 107 2.62 3.35 -1.44
C LEU A 107 2.44 3.46 0.09
N ILE A 108 2.49 2.34 0.81
CA ILE A 108 2.35 2.31 2.28
C ILE A 108 3.38 3.21 2.97
N THR A 109 4.61 3.25 2.45
CA THR A 109 5.68 4.08 3.01
C THR A 109 5.33 5.56 2.90
N TYR A 110 4.69 5.97 1.81
CA TYR A 110 4.27 7.35 1.59
C TYR A 110 3.09 7.75 2.47
N ASN A 111 2.07 6.88 2.60
CA ASN A 111 0.99 7.09 3.56
C ASN A 111 1.53 7.24 4.99
N THR A 112 2.55 6.46 5.36
CA THR A 112 3.22 6.58 6.66
C THR A 112 3.90 7.93 6.83
N ILE A 113 4.64 8.42 5.82
CA ILE A 113 5.28 9.74 5.88
C ILE A 113 4.24 10.86 6.04
N LYS A 114 3.13 10.79 5.30
CA LYS A 114 2.04 11.75 5.45
C LYS A 114 1.46 11.70 6.87
N SER A 115 1.14 10.51 7.38
CA SER A 115 0.57 10.32 8.72
C SER A 115 1.50 10.87 9.81
N LEU A 116 2.80 10.55 9.75
CA LEU A 116 3.79 11.00 10.73
C LEU A 116 4.03 12.51 10.70
N THR A 117 3.98 13.12 9.52
CA THR A 117 4.27 14.57 9.36
C THR A 117 3.02 15.44 9.36
N ASN A 118 1.84 14.83 9.29
CA ASN A 118 0.55 15.48 9.06
C ASN A 118 0.59 16.55 7.95
N SER A 119 1.38 16.32 6.90
CA SER A 119 1.68 17.35 5.89
C SER A 119 1.74 16.79 4.49
N ARG A 120 0.91 17.36 3.59
CA ARG A 120 0.97 17.06 2.15
C ARG A 120 2.27 17.48 1.49
N LYS A 121 3.05 18.39 2.11
CA LYS A 121 4.28 18.93 1.51
C LYS A 121 5.32 17.83 1.28
N GLY A 122 5.43 16.86 2.20
CA GLY A 122 6.36 15.74 2.06
C GLY A 122 6.07 14.90 0.81
N ILE A 123 4.78 14.56 0.59
CA ILE A 123 4.34 13.81 -0.59
C ILE A 123 4.61 14.58 -1.88
N ILE A 124 4.30 15.87 -1.91
CA ILE A 124 4.54 16.72 -3.08
C ILE A 124 6.04 16.77 -3.42
N ILE A 125 6.90 16.88 -2.42
CA ILE A 125 8.35 16.88 -2.61
C ILE A 125 8.81 15.53 -3.19
N LEU A 126 8.37 14.41 -2.61
CA LEU A 126 8.72 13.07 -3.09
C LEU A 126 8.20 12.80 -4.50
N ASN A 127 7.02 13.30 -4.84
CA ASN A 127 6.47 13.20 -6.19
C ASN A 127 7.30 14.00 -7.20
N ARG A 128 7.74 15.22 -6.85
CA ARG A 128 8.61 16.03 -7.72
C ARG A 128 9.96 15.37 -8.01
N PHE A 129 10.47 14.58 -7.06
CA PHE A 129 11.68 13.78 -7.26
C PHE A 129 11.44 12.44 -7.97
N GLY A 130 10.19 12.14 -8.38
CA GLY A 130 9.85 10.90 -9.07
C GLY A 130 9.83 9.66 -8.16
N HIS A 131 9.83 9.86 -6.84
CA HIS A 131 9.77 8.75 -5.89
C HIS A 131 8.33 8.38 -5.52
N CYS A 132 7.37 9.30 -5.58
CA CYS A 132 5.99 9.05 -5.14
C CYS A 132 4.97 9.36 -6.24
N CYS A 133 3.81 8.71 -6.20
CA CYS A 133 2.65 9.11 -6.99
C CYS A 133 2.11 10.48 -6.52
N ASN A 134 1.19 11.06 -7.31
CA ASN A 134 0.56 12.33 -6.97
C ASN A 134 -0.23 12.20 -5.65
N TYR A 135 -0.33 13.29 -4.90
CA TYR A 135 -1.07 13.34 -3.64
C TYR A 135 -2.52 12.88 -3.81
N ASN A 136 -3.19 13.30 -4.89
CA ASN A 136 -4.59 12.94 -5.14
C ASN A 136 -4.74 11.42 -5.31
N THR A 137 -3.90 10.80 -6.14
CA THR A 137 -3.89 9.33 -6.30
C THR A 137 -3.61 8.64 -4.96
N LEU A 138 -2.61 9.08 -4.21
CA LEU A 138 -2.25 8.47 -2.92
C LEU A 138 -3.38 8.57 -1.87
N VAL A 139 -4.01 9.74 -1.75
CA VAL A 139 -4.92 10.05 -0.64
C VAL A 139 -6.38 9.89 -1.02
N GLU A 140 -6.81 10.48 -2.14
CA GLU A 140 -8.23 10.50 -2.50
C GLU A 140 -8.70 9.12 -2.98
N GLU A 141 -7.83 8.33 -3.61
CA GLU A 141 -8.18 7.00 -4.08
C GLU A 141 -7.81 5.94 -3.03
N PHE A 142 -6.53 5.82 -2.66
CA PHE A 142 -6.10 4.70 -1.81
C PHE A 142 -6.49 4.83 -0.33
N GLU A 143 -6.36 5.98 0.32
CA GLU A 143 -6.77 6.10 1.73
C GLU A 143 -8.29 5.99 1.88
N THR A 144 -9.05 6.61 0.97
CA THR A 144 -10.52 6.52 0.95
C THR A 144 -10.97 5.08 0.76
N GLU A 145 -10.44 4.37 -0.26
CA GLU A 145 -10.79 2.98 -0.51
C GLU A 145 -10.32 2.05 0.62
N ALA A 146 -9.13 2.27 1.20
CA ALA A 146 -8.68 1.52 2.36
C ALA A 146 -9.61 1.74 3.58
N THR A 147 -10.11 2.97 3.76
CA THR A 147 -11.07 3.30 4.81
C THR A 147 -12.41 2.59 4.55
N ILE A 148 -12.94 2.66 3.34
CA ILE A 148 -14.17 1.95 2.94
C ILE A 148 -14.02 0.44 3.16
N ALA A 149 -12.91 -0.15 2.70
CA ALA A 149 -12.63 -1.58 2.92
C ALA A 149 -12.50 -1.94 4.41
N SER A 150 -11.92 -1.05 5.23
CA SER A 150 -11.83 -1.26 6.67
C SER A 150 -13.21 -1.21 7.36
N VAL A 151 -14.10 -0.33 6.89
CA VAL A 151 -15.49 -0.26 7.36
C VAL A 151 -16.26 -1.51 6.95
N ASP A 152 -16.11 -1.97 5.71
CA ASP A 152 -16.76 -3.19 5.20
C ASP A 152 -16.30 -4.47 5.92
N SER A 153 -15.03 -4.50 6.37
CA SER A 153 -14.46 -5.62 7.14
C SER A 153 -14.73 -5.55 8.64
N SER A 154 -15.02 -4.36 9.18
CA SER A 154 -15.44 -4.18 10.58
C SER A 154 -16.89 -4.63 10.74
N GLN A 155 -17.08 -5.93 10.99
CA GLN A 155 -18.37 -6.51 11.34
C GLN A 155 -18.66 -6.47 12.85
N ILE A 156 -17.97 -5.60 13.60
CA ILE A 156 -18.15 -5.50 15.05
C ILE A 156 -19.41 -4.68 15.30
N SER A 157 -20.52 -5.39 15.39
CA SER A 157 -21.81 -4.90 15.86
C SER A 157 -22.14 -5.64 17.15
N PRO A 158 -22.69 -4.98 18.18
CA PRO A 158 -23.26 -5.69 19.31
C PRO A 158 -24.24 -6.78 18.83
N PRO A 159 -24.33 -7.92 19.54
CA PRO A 159 -25.04 -9.11 19.06
C PRO A 159 -26.52 -8.85 18.75
N ASP A 160 -27.13 -7.83 19.35
CA ASP A 160 -28.55 -7.51 19.20
C ASP A 160 -28.86 -6.50 18.07
N ILE A 161 -27.83 -5.97 17.39
CA ILE A 161 -28.01 -4.97 16.32
C ILE A 161 -27.96 -5.65 14.95
N ILE A 162 -29.08 -5.56 14.23
CA ILE A 162 -29.27 -6.18 12.92
C ILE A 162 -28.68 -5.27 11.84
N ARG A 163 -27.69 -5.76 11.09
CA ARG A 163 -27.08 -4.99 10.00
C ARG A 163 -27.94 -5.05 8.75
N SER A 164 -28.93 -4.16 8.66
CA SER A 164 -29.83 -4.06 7.49
C SER A 164 -29.97 -2.61 7.03
N PRO A 165 -29.89 -2.33 5.71
CA PRO A 165 -30.10 -0.98 5.17
C PRO A 165 -31.53 -0.48 5.34
N LEU A 166 -32.47 -1.36 5.73
CA LEU A 166 -33.88 -1.03 5.98
C LEU A 166 -34.15 -0.55 7.41
N LEU A 167 -33.16 -0.63 8.31
CA LEU A 167 -33.30 -0.24 9.71
C LEU A 167 -32.54 1.05 9.97
N CYS A 168 -33.23 2.05 10.53
CA CYS A 168 -32.55 3.23 11.03
C CYS A 168 -31.75 2.85 12.27
N THR A 169 -30.43 3.01 12.17
CA THR A 169 -29.47 2.77 13.24
C THR A 169 -28.72 4.05 13.46
N ALA A 170 -28.54 4.45 14.71
CA ALA A 170 -27.74 5.60 15.05
C ALA A 170 -26.84 5.28 16.24
N VAL A 171 -25.67 5.90 16.21
CA VAL A 171 -24.57 5.64 17.11
C VAL A 171 -24.04 6.98 17.58
N GLU A 172 -23.93 7.14 18.88
CA GLU A 172 -23.34 8.31 19.52
C GLU A 172 -22.22 7.84 20.45
N PHE A 173 -21.10 8.55 20.42
CA PHE A 173 -19.99 8.33 21.35
C PHE A 173 -19.86 9.57 22.22
N ASP A 174 -19.77 9.36 23.52
CA ASP A 174 -19.54 10.44 24.48
C ASP A 174 -18.44 10.04 25.47
N ASN A 175 -17.76 11.03 26.02
CA ASN A 175 -16.77 10.82 27.07
C ASN A 175 -17.51 10.70 28.40
N PHE A 176 -17.47 9.51 29.00
CA PHE A 176 -18.01 9.23 30.31
C PHE A 176 -16.94 9.51 31.37
N ASP A 177 -16.82 10.78 31.71
CA ASP A 177 -15.88 11.22 32.74
C ASP A 177 -16.54 11.16 34.14
N ARG A 178 -15.93 10.41 35.07
CA ARG A 178 -16.30 10.46 36.50
C ARG A 178 -15.17 11.02 37.34
N PHE A 179 -15.55 11.84 38.32
CA PHE A 179 -14.65 12.50 39.27
C PHE A 179 -13.62 13.41 38.57
N VAL A 180 -14.11 14.27 37.68
CA VAL A 180 -13.27 15.11 36.80
C VAL A 180 -12.49 16.19 37.57
N ASP A 181 -13.00 16.61 38.74
CA ASP A 181 -12.41 17.65 39.57
C ASP A 181 -11.80 17.07 40.87
N THR A 182 -10.72 16.28 40.75
CA THR A 182 -9.90 15.93 41.91
C THR A 182 -8.67 16.82 41.99
N LEU A 183 -8.37 17.35 43.18
CA LEU A 183 -7.23 18.26 43.44
C LEU A 183 -5.86 17.69 43.03
N ASN A 184 -5.78 16.39 42.82
CA ASN A 184 -4.58 15.61 42.56
C ASN A 184 -4.66 14.75 41.28
N GLY A 185 -5.77 14.82 40.52
CA GLY A 185 -5.97 14.04 39.30
C GLY A 185 -5.98 12.53 39.50
N LYS A 186 -6.18 12.05 40.74
CA LYS A 186 -6.28 10.63 41.07
C LYS A 186 -7.73 10.21 41.14
N GLU A 187 -7.99 8.92 40.89
CA GLU A 187 -9.34 8.32 40.92
C GLU A 187 -10.32 8.92 39.90
N THR A 188 -9.81 9.58 38.85
CA THR A 188 -10.63 10.02 37.72
C THR A 188 -10.84 8.83 36.77
N LEU A 189 -12.06 8.69 36.26
CA LEU A 189 -12.38 7.74 35.19
C LEU A 189 -12.55 8.54 33.91
N HIS A 190 -11.80 8.17 32.88
CA HIS A 190 -11.89 8.74 31.54
C HIS A 190 -12.14 7.61 30.55
N ASP A 191 -13.40 7.23 30.38
CA ASP A 191 -13.82 6.22 29.41
C ASP A 191 -14.64 6.87 28.31
N THR A 192 -14.48 6.40 27.07
CA THR A 192 -15.39 6.74 25.97
C THR A 192 -16.46 5.66 25.88
N VAL A 193 -17.72 6.06 26.00
CA VAL A 193 -18.88 5.15 25.91
C VAL A 193 -19.60 5.40 24.60
N GLY A 194 -19.89 4.32 23.88
CA GLY A 194 -20.75 4.35 22.69
C GLY A 194 -22.16 3.88 23.02
N ILE A 195 -23.17 4.64 22.63
CA ILE A 195 -24.57 4.24 22.65
C ILE A 195 -25.00 3.97 21.21
N ILE A 196 -25.53 2.77 20.97
CA ILE A 196 -26.13 2.39 19.69
C ILE A 196 -27.63 2.16 19.91
N TYR A 197 -28.45 2.78 19.07
CA TYR A 197 -29.88 2.56 19.03
C TYR A 197 -30.33 2.21 17.62
N GLN A 198 -31.24 1.26 17.54
CA GLN A 198 -31.79 0.77 16.28
C GLN A 198 -33.29 0.61 16.41
N ASN A 199 -34.01 1.01 15.38
CA ASN A 199 -35.45 0.78 15.30
C ASN A 199 -35.71 -0.72 15.14
N VAL A 200 -36.56 -1.29 15.99
CA VAL A 200 -37.00 -2.69 15.87
C VAL A 200 -38.20 -2.73 14.93
N ASN A 201 -38.09 -3.46 13.82
CA ASN A 201 -39.23 -3.77 12.97
C ASN A 201 -39.68 -5.21 13.29
N ASN A 202 -40.84 -5.36 13.95
CA ASN A 202 -41.34 -6.66 14.39
C ASN A 202 -41.52 -7.67 13.23
N ASN A 203 -41.68 -7.19 11.99
CA ASN A 203 -41.83 -8.03 10.80
C ASN A 203 -40.49 -8.65 10.32
N VAL A 204 -39.34 -8.09 10.70
CA VAL A 204 -38.01 -8.63 10.31
C VAL A 204 -37.56 -9.76 11.24
N GLN A 205 -38.08 -9.80 12.47
CA GLN A 205 -37.84 -10.93 13.39
C GLN A 205 -38.51 -12.23 12.91
N GLU A 206 -39.57 -12.15 12.10
CA GLU A 206 -40.20 -13.34 11.52
C GLU A 206 -39.35 -13.95 10.40
N GLU A 207 -38.73 -13.16 9.52
CA GLU A 207 -37.87 -13.68 8.44
C GLU A 207 -36.58 -14.34 8.97
N LEU A 208 -35.97 -13.81 10.03
CA LEU A 208 -34.76 -14.39 10.63
C LEU A 208 -35.00 -15.69 11.43
N ASN A 209 -36.25 -15.94 11.86
CA ASN A 209 -36.61 -17.17 12.58
C ASN A 209 -36.97 -18.34 11.63
N VAL A 210 -37.24 -18.07 10.36
CA VAL A 210 -37.56 -19.11 9.36
C VAL A 210 -36.30 -19.86 8.92
N ASP A 211 -35.13 -19.20 8.89
CA ASP A 211 -33.86 -19.82 8.48
C ASP A 211 -33.25 -20.74 9.56
N ASN A 212 -33.63 -20.59 10.83
CA ASN A 212 -33.17 -21.48 11.91
C ASN A 212 -34.03 -22.74 12.06
N ALA A 213 -35.22 -22.78 11.47
CA ALA A 213 -36.12 -23.94 11.56
C ALA A 213 -35.83 -25.01 10.49
N SER A 214 -35.04 -24.71 9.46
CA SER A 214 -34.79 -25.60 8.31
C SER A 214 -33.53 -26.47 8.43
N ASN A 215 -32.75 -26.37 9.52
CA ASN A 215 -31.52 -27.16 9.72
C ASN A 215 -31.60 -28.25 10.81
N ASN A 216 -32.78 -28.56 11.35
CA ASN A 216 -32.97 -29.70 12.26
C ASN A 216 -33.69 -30.85 11.56
N SER A 217 -32.99 -31.57 10.68
CA SER A 217 -33.39 -32.92 10.26
C SER A 217 -32.31 -33.93 10.64
N GLU A 218 -32.57 -34.60 11.77
CA GLU A 218 -32.20 -35.97 12.12
C GLU A 218 -30.82 -36.51 11.70
N GLU A 219 -29.85 -36.44 12.63
CA GLU A 219 -28.82 -37.48 12.76
C GLU A 219 -29.16 -38.34 13.99
N THR A 220 -29.75 -39.50 13.74
CA THR A 220 -29.96 -40.55 14.75
C THR A 220 -28.66 -41.33 14.95
N LEU A 221 -28.08 -41.22 16.15
CA LEU A 221 -27.00 -42.09 16.63
C LEU A 221 -27.53 -43.50 16.89
N PRO A 222 -26.82 -44.58 16.50
CA PRO A 222 -27.07 -45.89 17.08
C PRO A 222 -26.18 -46.07 18.33
N GLY A 223 -26.79 -46.58 19.39
CA GLY A 223 -26.12 -47.28 20.48
C GLY A 223 -27.03 -48.40 20.97
N PRO A 224 -26.57 -49.34 21.82
CA PRO A 224 -25.19 -49.64 22.24
C PRO A 224 -24.54 -50.79 21.45
#